data_AF-A0A7V2N4F3-F1
#
_entry.id   AF-A0A7V2N4F3-F1
#
_cell.length_a   1.000
_cell.length_b   1.000
_cell.length_c   1.000
_cell.angle_alpha   90.00
_cell.angle_beta   90.00
_cell.angle_gamma   90.00
#
_symmetry.space_group_name_H-M   'P 1'
#
loop_
_entity.id
_entity.type
_entity.pdbx_description
1 polymer ?
#
loop_
_entity_poly.entity_id
_entity_poly.type
_entity_poly.pdbx_seq_one_letter_code
_entity_poly.pdbx_strand_id
1 'polypeptide(L)'
;MEHLLADIVRVTDDYCVIVCDWLGAFSYEWQSLWTNDLSNDRNMDYVVSYIYDKEEREQRRDELQHVTLRLMTRPEIDQVLSAVQRRTGVAIRPLTFFDRSIFTGRHMDTADYNAHAQPLRRWVNSLHEMNVRTDLNALLVDYVPKPGFDFINRFFDQLQMCWNALVHYVGELIESYDVANRRVAPHLKEVPASYPPALREMMKRMHAVVEGVGWLGLGLPRENVIEPQLGYGLRHLVMNLQQGQGYGHGLVGIFEVDKT
;
A
#
# COMPACT_ATOMS: atom_id res chain seq x y z
N MET A 1 -23.30 2.21 9.42
CA MET A 1 -22.87 2.39 8.01
C MET A 1 -24.07 2.40 7.07
N GLU A 2 -24.91 1.37 7.08
CA GLU A 2 -26.10 1.32 6.22
C GLU A 2 -27.03 2.53 6.34
N HIS A 3 -27.27 3.04 7.56
CA HIS A 3 -28.12 4.22 7.77
C HIS A 3 -27.55 5.45 7.07
N LEU A 4 -26.26 5.72 7.25
CA LEU A 4 -25.59 6.85 6.62
C LEU A 4 -25.67 6.77 5.10
N LEU A 5 -25.36 5.61 4.51
CA LEU A 5 -25.43 5.43 3.06
C LEU A 5 -26.87 5.53 2.53
N ALA A 6 -27.85 4.99 3.25
CA ALA A 6 -29.26 5.12 2.89
C ALA A 6 -29.74 6.58 2.97
N ASP A 7 -29.27 7.35 3.94
CA ASP A 7 -29.61 8.76 4.08
C ASP A 7 -28.97 9.59 2.96
N ILE A 8 -27.70 9.33 2.60
CA ILE A 8 -27.05 9.91 1.42
C ILE A 8 -27.89 9.62 0.17
N VAL A 9 -28.26 8.36 -0.05
CA VAL A 9 -29.10 7.97 -1.20
C VAL A 9 -30.43 8.71 -1.19
N ARG A 10 -31.09 8.91 -0.04
CA ARG A 10 -32.38 9.61 0.02
C ARG A 10 -32.28 11.08 -0.36
N VAL A 11 -31.22 11.77 0.08
CA VAL A 11 -31.03 13.20 -0.16
C VAL A 11 -30.38 13.51 -1.51
N THR A 12 -29.79 12.53 -2.20
CA THR A 12 -29.35 12.70 -3.59
C THR A 12 -30.57 12.97 -4.48
N ASP A 13 -30.59 14.07 -5.22
CA ASP A 13 -31.69 14.36 -6.16
C ASP A 13 -31.64 13.43 -7.37
N ASP A 14 -30.68 13.64 -8.26
CA ASP A 14 -30.54 12.89 -9.51
C ASP A 14 -29.30 12.00 -9.51
N TYR A 15 -28.14 12.56 -9.18
CA TYR A 15 -26.85 11.92 -9.34
C TYR A 15 -25.86 12.30 -8.23
N CYS A 16 -25.11 11.34 -7.70
CA CYS A 16 -23.93 11.63 -6.90
C CYS A 16 -22.86 10.54 -6.99
N VAL A 17 -21.62 10.93 -6.65
CA VAL A 17 -20.50 10.02 -6.41
C VAL A 17 -20.22 9.97 -4.92
N ILE A 18 -20.12 8.76 -4.37
CA ILE A 18 -19.78 8.51 -2.97
C ILE A 18 -18.36 7.93 -2.93
N VAL A 19 -17.50 8.52 -2.11
CA VAL A 19 -16.16 7.99 -1.84
C VAL A 19 -16.11 7.57 -0.37
N CYS A 20 -15.78 6.30 -0.14
CA CYS A 20 -15.63 5.74 1.19
C CYS A 20 -14.23 5.18 1.37
N ASP A 21 -13.68 5.36 2.56
CA ASP A 21 -12.37 4.83 2.97
C ASP A 21 -12.52 4.10 4.30
N TRP A 22 -12.26 2.79 4.28
CA TRP A 22 -12.38 1.91 5.43
C TRP A 22 -11.03 1.32 5.80
N LEU A 23 -10.88 0.81 7.03
CA LEU A 23 -9.70 0.00 7.34
C LEU A 23 -9.80 -1.37 6.69
N GLY A 24 -8.78 -1.79 5.95
CA GLY A 24 -8.75 -3.11 5.31
C GLY A 24 -8.58 -4.23 6.33
N ALA A 25 -9.54 -5.16 6.41
CA ALA A 25 -9.53 -6.15 7.48
C ALA A 25 -8.35 -7.13 7.47
N PHE A 26 -7.66 -7.22 6.35
CA PHE A 26 -6.50 -8.08 6.14
C PHE A 26 -5.24 -7.28 5.82
N SER A 27 -5.15 -6.02 6.28
CA SER A 27 -3.88 -5.29 6.24
C SER A 27 -2.82 -6.04 7.03
N TYR A 28 -1.60 -6.08 6.48
CA TYR A 28 -0.46 -6.68 7.18
C TYR A 28 -0.09 -5.93 8.47
N GLU A 29 -0.47 -4.65 8.58
CA GLU A 29 -0.27 -3.85 9.80
C GLU A 29 -0.87 -4.49 11.05
N TRP A 30 -2.00 -5.20 10.90
CA TRP A 30 -2.73 -5.85 11.99
C TRP A 30 -2.98 -7.33 11.72
N GLN A 31 -1.95 -8.04 11.23
CA GLN A 31 -2.00 -9.49 10.98
C GLN A 31 -2.48 -10.32 12.20
N SER A 32 -2.21 -9.85 13.42
CA SER A 32 -2.72 -10.51 14.64
C SER A 32 -4.25 -10.57 14.70
N LEU A 33 -4.94 -9.59 14.08
CA LEU A 33 -6.40 -9.45 14.08
C LEU A 33 -7.10 -10.17 12.92
N TRP A 34 -6.35 -10.77 11.99
CA TRP A 34 -6.95 -11.52 10.89
C TRP A 34 -7.76 -12.72 11.42
N THR A 35 -8.97 -12.87 10.91
CA THR A 35 -9.89 -13.95 11.27
C THR A 35 -10.66 -14.45 10.04
N ASN A 36 -10.99 -15.74 10.03
CA ASN A 36 -11.92 -16.34 9.06
C ASN A 36 -13.38 -16.25 9.54
N ASP A 37 -13.61 -15.84 10.79
CA ASP A 37 -14.94 -15.59 11.32
C ASP A 37 -15.41 -14.19 10.92
N LEU A 38 -16.33 -14.15 9.96
CA LEU A 38 -16.97 -12.92 9.46
C LEU A 38 -18.35 -12.69 10.10
N SER A 39 -18.73 -13.48 11.11
CA SER A 39 -20.07 -13.39 11.72
C SER A 39 -20.25 -12.21 12.67
N ASN A 40 -19.15 -11.63 13.17
CA ASN A 40 -19.16 -10.51 14.10
C ASN A 40 -18.56 -9.25 13.47
N ASP A 41 -19.08 -8.09 13.90
CA ASP A 41 -18.50 -6.79 13.55
C ASP A 41 -17.05 -6.71 14.07
N ARG A 42 -16.09 -6.74 13.14
CA ARG A 42 -14.66 -6.70 13.46
C ARG A 42 -14.26 -5.27 13.77
N ASN A 43 -14.23 -4.95 15.05
CA ASN A 43 -13.72 -3.67 15.53
C ASN A 43 -12.32 -3.85 16.10
N MET A 44 -11.45 -2.92 15.76
CA MET A 44 -10.12 -2.78 16.33
C MET A 44 -10.13 -1.61 17.32
N ASP A 45 -9.44 -1.81 18.44
CA ASP A 45 -9.03 -0.72 19.31
C ASP A 45 -7.84 -0.01 18.67
N TYR A 46 -8.12 1.01 17.85
CA TYR A 46 -7.13 1.76 17.09
C TYR A 46 -6.41 2.77 17.97
N VAL A 47 -5.10 2.60 18.16
CA VAL A 47 -4.27 3.42 19.02
C VAL A 47 -3.56 4.47 18.17
N VAL A 48 -3.70 5.75 18.53
CA VAL A 48 -2.98 6.86 17.86
C VAL A 48 -1.57 6.98 18.44
N SER A 49 -0.70 6.02 18.14
CA SER A 49 0.65 5.89 18.69
C SER A 49 1.77 6.36 17.75
N TYR A 50 1.47 6.45 16.45
CA TYR A 50 2.43 6.70 15.37
C TYR A 50 2.91 8.16 15.27
N ILE A 51 2.32 9.07 16.07
CA ILE A 51 2.75 10.47 16.15
C ILE A 51 3.99 10.66 17.03
N TYR A 52 4.28 9.67 17.88
CA TYR A 52 5.39 9.69 18.82
C TYR A 52 6.50 8.74 18.34
N ASP A 53 7.75 9.11 18.64
CA ASP A 53 8.84 8.16 18.55
C ASP A 53 8.68 7.03 19.58
N LYS A 54 9.57 6.03 19.52
CA LYS A 54 9.44 4.84 20.36
C LYS A 54 9.52 5.17 21.86
N GLU A 55 10.44 6.05 22.24
CA GLU A 55 10.72 6.37 23.64
C GLU A 55 9.57 7.20 24.23
N GLU A 56 9.11 8.21 23.50
CA GLU A 56 7.97 9.03 23.89
C GLU A 56 6.67 8.22 23.93
N ARG A 57 6.47 7.30 22.98
CA ARG A 57 5.30 6.39 22.97
C ARG A 57 5.28 5.49 24.20
N GLU A 58 6.44 4.99 24.64
CA GLU A 58 6.54 4.17 25.85
C GLU A 58 6.23 5.00 27.11
N GLN A 59 6.70 6.24 27.18
CA GLN A 59 6.43 7.16 28.30
C GLN A 59 4.96 7.58 28.38
N ARG A 60 4.32 7.79 27.22
CA ARG A 60 2.93 8.26 27.11
C ARG A 60 1.92 7.13 26.90
N ARG A 61 2.29 5.87 27.19
CA ARG A 61 1.47 4.70 26.89
C ARG A 61 0.03 4.83 27.42
N ASP A 62 -0.12 5.35 28.63
CA ASP A 62 -1.43 5.52 29.28
C ASP A 62 -2.20 6.77 28.81
N GLU A 63 -1.55 7.64 28.02
CA GLU A 63 -2.13 8.87 27.45
C GLU A 63 -2.51 8.70 25.97
N LEU A 64 -2.23 7.54 25.36
CA LEU A 64 -2.52 7.31 23.95
C LEU A 64 -4.03 7.37 23.69
N GLN A 65 -4.41 7.95 22.56
CA GLN A 65 -5.81 8.01 22.17
C GLN A 65 -6.24 6.68 21.54
N HIS A 66 -7.41 6.20 21.96
CA HIS A 66 -8.04 4.99 21.45
C HIS A 66 -9.32 5.32 20.68
N VAL A 67 -9.49 4.69 19.52
CA VAL A 67 -10.67 4.85 18.66
C VAL A 67 -11.16 3.47 18.22
N THR A 68 -12.43 3.17 18.43
CA THR A 68 -13.01 1.94 17.91
C THR A 68 -13.27 2.08 16.41
N LEU A 69 -12.47 1.39 15.59
CA LEU A 69 -12.59 1.42 14.13
C LEU A 69 -12.97 0.06 13.57
N ARG A 70 -13.89 0.05 12.62
CA ARG A 70 -14.35 -1.17 11.96
C ARG A 70 -13.41 -1.57 10.82
N LEU A 71 -12.98 -2.82 10.86
CA LEU A 71 -12.25 -3.51 9.81
C LEU A 71 -13.22 -4.05 8.77
N MET A 72 -12.97 -3.78 7.49
CA MET A 72 -13.86 -4.12 6.39
C MET A 72 -13.13 -4.89 5.29
N THR A 73 -13.86 -5.81 4.69
CA THR A 73 -13.53 -6.49 3.43
C THR A 73 -14.51 -6.05 2.35
N ARG A 74 -14.11 -6.24 1.09
CA ARG A 74 -15.02 -5.95 -0.03
C ARG A 74 -16.34 -6.74 0.05
N PRO A 75 -16.37 -8.05 0.35
CA PRO A 75 -17.64 -8.77 0.51
C PRO A 75 -18.58 -8.19 1.58
N GLU A 76 -18.07 -7.71 2.72
CA GLU A 76 -18.90 -7.04 3.72
C GLU A 76 -19.44 -5.70 3.22
N ILE A 77 -18.63 -4.94 2.48
CA ILE A 77 -19.09 -3.70 1.86
C ILE A 77 -20.19 -4.00 0.83
N ASP A 78 -20.01 -5.00 -0.03
CA ASP A 78 -21.01 -5.41 -1.01
C ASP A 78 -22.35 -5.82 -0.34
N GLN A 79 -22.29 -6.45 0.83
CA GLN A 79 -23.48 -6.76 1.65
C GLN A 79 -24.16 -5.49 2.18
N VAL A 80 -23.39 -4.51 2.68
CA VAL A 80 -23.90 -3.20 3.12
C VAL A 80 -24.59 -2.49 1.96
N LEU A 81 -23.98 -2.43 0.79
CA LEU A 81 -24.57 -1.80 -0.41
C LEU A 81 -25.88 -2.49 -0.82
N SER A 82 -25.89 -3.82 -0.80
CA SER A 82 -27.09 -4.63 -1.09
C SER A 82 -28.21 -4.39 -0.08
N ALA A 83 -27.88 -4.20 1.20
CA ALA A 83 -28.84 -3.83 2.23
C ALA A 83 -29.42 -2.43 2.00
N VAL A 84 -28.59 -1.45 1.64
CA VAL A 84 -29.03 -0.08 1.33
C VAL A 84 -29.96 -0.06 0.11
N GLN A 85 -29.63 -0.80 -0.96
CA GLN A 85 -30.49 -0.91 -2.13
C GLN A 85 -31.86 -1.50 -1.76
N ARG A 86 -31.90 -2.60 -0.99
CA ARG A 86 -33.16 -3.20 -0.53
C ARG A 86 -34.03 -2.23 0.28
N ARG A 87 -33.41 -1.30 1.00
CA ARG A 87 -34.09 -0.33 1.86
C ARG A 87 -34.56 0.93 1.14
N THR A 88 -33.83 1.36 0.12
CA THR A 88 -34.07 2.65 -0.57
C THR A 88 -34.70 2.49 -1.95
N GLY A 89 -34.63 1.28 -2.54
CA GLY A 89 -35.02 1.03 -3.92
C GLY A 89 -34.01 1.52 -4.96
N VAL A 90 -32.92 2.19 -4.54
CA VAL A 90 -31.92 2.80 -5.42
C VAL A 90 -30.59 2.06 -5.23
N ALA A 91 -29.97 1.65 -6.33
CA ALA A 91 -28.69 0.96 -6.30
C ALA A 91 -27.54 1.94 -6.08
N ILE A 92 -26.62 1.59 -5.17
CA ILE A 92 -25.29 2.21 -5.09
C ILE A 92 -24.34 1.32 -5.90
N ARG A 93 -23.92 1.78 -7.09
CA ARG A 93 -23.11 0.98 -8.01
C ARG A 93 -21.61 1.21 -7.77
N PRO A 94 -20.80 0.17 -7.54
CA PRO A 94 -19.35 0.34 -7.41
C PRO A 94 -18.73 0.69 -8.77
N LEU A 95 -18.02 1.83 -8.81
CA LEU A 95 -17.18 2.22 -9.95
C LEU A 95 -15.79 1.60 -9.84
N THR A 96 -15.20 1.62 -8.65
CA THR A 96 -13.91 0.95 -8.40
C THR A 96 -13.69 0.67 -6.92
N PHE A 97 -12.85 -0.33 -6.65
CA PHE A 97 -12.28 -0.62 -5.35
C PHE A 97 -10.77 -0.69 -5.47
N PHE A 98 -10.08 -0.15 -4.48
CA PHE A 98 -8.64 -0.35 -4.37
C PHE A 98 -8.15 -0.29 -2.93
N ASP A 99 -7.11 -1.06 -2.65
CA ASP A 99 -6.36 -0.97 -1.40
C ASP A 99 -5.30 0.13 -1.50
N ARG A 100 -5.07 0.86 -0.40
CA ARG A 100 -4.01 1.85 -0.28
C ARG A 100 -3.08 1.57 0.89
N SER A 101 -1.83 2.02 0.74
CA SER A 101 -0.79 1.92 1.77
C SER A 101 -0.46 0.50 2.23
N ILE A 102 -0.46 -0.47 1.29
CA ILE A 102 0.08 -1.82 1.55
C ILE A 102 1.58 -1.69 1.87
N PHE A 103 2.03 -2.30 2.98
CA PHE A 103 3.37 -2.19 3.57
C PHE A 103 3.84 -0.78 3.99
N THR A 104 3.05 0.26 3.74
CA THR A 104 3.44 1.67 3.95
C THR A 104 2.44 2.44 4.81
N GLY A 105 1.53 1.73 5.47
CA GLY A 105 0.65 2.28 6.50
C GLY A 105 1.43 2.69 7.75
N ARG A 106 0.84 3.56 8.57
CA ARG A 106 1.53 4.16 9.72
C ARG A 106 1.83 3.15 10.82
N HIS A 107 1.04 2.09 10.95
CA HIS A 107 1.26 1.08 11.99
C HIS A 107 2.38 0.10 11.66
N MET A 108 2.83 0.06 10.40
CA MET A 108 4.02 -0.70 10.01
C MET A 108 5.25 -0.25 10.83
N ASP A 109 5.37 1.04 11.11
CA ASP A 109 6.50 1.62 11.85
C ASP A 109 6.36 1.45 13.38
N THR A 110 5.16 1.11 13.86
CA THR A 110 4.88 0.95 15.31
C THR A 110 4.95 -0.49 15.78
N ALA A 111 4.60 -1.44 14.90
CA ALA A 111 4.42 -2.86 15.20
C ALA A 111 3.37 -3.18 16.30
N ASP A 112 2.46 -2.24 16.60
CA ASP A 112 1.47 -2.40 17.67
C ASP A 112 0.54 -3.61 17.48
N TYR A 113 0.25 -3.99 16.24
CA TYR A 113 -0.68 -5.08 15.91
C TYR A 113 -0.04 -6.21 15.10
N ASN A 114 1.24 -6.11 14.78
CA ASN A 114 1.98 -7.15 14.07
C ASN A 114 3.46 -7.06 14.46
N ALA A 115 3.94 -8.05 15.22
CA ALA A 115 5.34 -8.13 15.66
C ALA A 115 6.33 -8.29 14.49
N HIS A 116 5.86 -8.70 13.31
CA HIS A 116 6.67 -8.85 12.11
C HIS A 116 6.67 -7.58 11.23
N ALA A 117 5.97 -6.52 11.63
CA ALA A 117 5.92 -5.29 10.85
C ALA A 117 7.29 -4.61 10.80
N GLN A 118 7.84 -4.49 9.59
CA GLN A 118 9.04 -3.70 9.34
C GLN A 118 8.65 -2.22 9.18
N PRO A 119 9.48 -1.28 9.68
CA PRO A 119 9.20 0.15 9.56
C PRO A 119 9.49 0.67 8.15
N LEU A 120 8.82 0.10 7.15
CA LEU A 120 9.07 0.36 5.72
C LEU A 120 8.63 1.76 5.30
N ARG A 121 7.63 2.34 5.97
CA ARG A 121 7.11 3.66 5.60
C ARG A 121 8.20 4.73 5.73
N ARG A 122 9.01 4.69 6.80
CA ARG A 122 10.13 5.63 6.96
C ARG A 122 11.13 5.55 5.80
N TRP A 123 11.45 4.34 5.33
CA TRP A 123 12.41 4.14 4.26
C TRP A 123 11.85 4.52 2.90
N VAL A 124 10.58 4.25 2.65
CA VAL A 124 9.89 4.73 1.45
C VAL A 124 9.80 6.25 1.42
N ASN A 125 9.60 6.91 2.56
CA ASN A 125 9.60 8.38 2.63
C ASN A 125 10.99 8.96 2.34
N SER A 126 12.06 8.32 2.85
CA SER A 126 13.45 8.72 2.60
C SER A 126 13.80 8.79 1.11
N LEU A 127 13.18 7.95 0.27
CA LEU A 127 13.36 8.01 -1.20
C LEU A 127 12.95 9.35 -1.81
N HIS A 128 12.12 10.13 -1.12
CA HIS A 128 11.62 11.42 -1.58
C HIS A 128 12.26 12.60 -0.82
N GLU A 129 13.16 12.34 0.11
CA GLU A 129 13.85 13.38 0.88
C GLU A 129 15.04 13.94 0.08
N MET A 130 15.03 15.26 -0.13
CA MET A 130 16.08 15.91 -0.91
C MET A 130 17.46 15.75 -0.25
N ASN A 131 18.46 15.37 -1.04
CA ASN A 131 19.84 15.16 -0.61
C ASN A 131 20.03 14.10 0.48
N VAL A 132 19.03 13.23 0.68
CA VAL A 132 19.13 12.07 1.58
C VAL A 132 19.35 10.83 0.75
N ARG A 133 20.33 10.01 1.15
CA ARG A 133 20.59 8.72 0.52
C ARG A 133 19.92 7.62 1.32
N THR A 134 18.96 6.96 0.72
CA THR A 134 18.24 5.84 1.32
C THR A 134 19.09 4.57 1.27
N ASP A 135 19.10 3.80 2.35
CA ASP A 135 19.57 2.42 2.32
C ASP A 135 18.54 1.55 1.60
N LEU A 136 18.84 1.13 0.37
CA LEU A 136 17.93 0.33 -0.45
C LEU A 136 17.64 -1.04 0.17
N ASN A 137 18.57 -1.62 0.95
CA ASN A 137 18.32 -2.90 1.61
C ASN A 137 17.22 -2.79 2.67
N ALA A 138 17.08 -1.60 3.27
CA ALA A 138 16.05 -1.34 4.26
C ALA A 138 14.63 -1.21 3.66
N LEU A 139 14.53 -1.16 2.32
CA LEU A 139 13.26 -1.23 1.58
C LEU A 139 12.79 -2.66 1.32
N LEU A 140 13.63 -3.67 1.57
CA LEU A 140 13.27 -5.07 1.30
C LEU A 140 12.21 -5.55 2.29
N VAL A 141 11.14 -6.10 1.73
CA VAL A 141 10.03 -6.69 2.48
C VAL A 141 10.41 -8.12 2.87
N ASP A 142 10.29 -8.44 4.15
CA ASP A 142 10.39 -9.79 4.71
C ASP A 142 9.03 -10.20 5.25
N TYR A 143 8.13 -10.62 4.34
CA TYR A 143 6.76 -10.95 4.72
C TYR A 143 6.69 -12.30 5.44
N VAL A 144 6.08 -12.30 6.63
CA VAL A 144 5.79 -13.51 7.41
C VAL A 144 4.33 -13.94 7.18
N PRO A 145 4.06 -15.11 6.58
CA PRO A 145 2.71 -15.60 6.33
C PRO A 145 1.98 -16.04 7.60
N LYS A 146 0.65 -15.89 7.61
CA LYS A 146 -0.22 -16.38 8.71
C LYS A 146 -0.87 -17.72 8.34
N PRO A 147 -0.69 -18.80 9.11
CA PRO A 147 -1.34 -20.08 8.84
C PRO A 147 -2.86 -19.96 8.75
N GLY A 148 -3.48 -20.65 7.77
CA GLY A 148 -4.92 -20.64 7.56
C GLY A 148 -5.47 -19.48 6.72
N PHE A 149 -4.58 -18.65 6.14
CA PHE A 149 -4.92 -17.51 5.27
C PHE A 149 -4.26 -17.60 3.90
N ASP A 150 -4.18 -18.80 3.30
CA ASP A 150 -3.37 -19.08 2.12
C ASP A 150 -3.63 -18.16 0.92
N PHE A 151 -4.88 -17.75 0.70
CA PHE A 151 -5.21 -16.82 -0.39
C PHE A 151 -4.57 -15.45 -0.18
N ILE A 152 -4.60 -14.95 1.05
CA ILE A 152 -4.04 -13.67 1.45
C ILE A 152 -2.51 -13.75 1.47
N ASN A 153 -1.95 -14.86 1.97
CA ASN A 153 -0.52 -15.12 1.95
C ASN A 153 0.04 -15.08 0.53
N ARG A 154 -0.62 -15.76 -0.43
CA ARG A 154 -0.19 -15.73 -1.84
C ARG A 154 -0.16 -14.32 -2.42
N PHE A 155 -1.12 -13.46 -2.06
CA PHE A 155 -1.13 -12.06 -2.48
C PHE A 155 0.11 -11.32 -1.95
N PHE A 156 0.36 -11.39 -0.64
CA PHE A 156 1.50 -10.70 -0.05
C PHE A 156 2.84 -11.27 -0.52
N ASP A 157 2.95 -12.59 -0.69
CA ASP A 157 4.12 -13.27 -1.26
C ASP A 157 4.45 -12.76 -2.67
N GLN A 158 3.44 -12.63 -3.52
CA GLN A 158 3.62 -12.12 -4.87
C GLN A 158 3.99 -10.63 -4.86
N LEU A 159 3.38 -9.84 -3.98
CA LEU A 159 3.67 -8.41 -3.87
C LEU A 159 5.10 -8.17 -3.34
N GLN A 160 5.53 -8.87 -2.27
CA GLN A 160 6.90 -8.76 -1.75
C GLN A 160 7.93 -9.17 -2.82
N MET A 161 7.65 -10.23 -3.59
CA MET A 161 8.54 -10.67 -4.65
C MET A 161 8.72 -9.58 -5.71
N CYS A 162 7.61 -8.95 -6.13
CA CYS A 162 7.69 -7.87 -7.12
C CYS A 162 8.39 -6.63 -6.56
N TRP A 163 8.09 -6.26 -5.31
CA TRP A 163 8.69 -5.13 -4.62
C TRP A 163 10.21 -5.31 -4.50
N ASN A 164 10.65 -6.44 -3.93
CA ASN A 164 12.05 -6.73 -3.70
C ASN A 164 12.81 -6.88 -5.01
N ALA A 165 12.21 -7.48 -6.05
CA ALA A 165 12.81 -7.57 -7.37
C ALA A 165 13.07 -6.19 -7.97
N LEU A 166 12.16 -5.22 -7.80
CA LEU A 166 12.40 -3.85 -8.27
C LEU A 166 13.51 -3.16 -7.47
N VAL A 167 13.52 -3.29 -6.14
CA VAL A 167 14.56 -2.71 -5.27
C VAL A 167 15.94 -3.25 -5.64
N HIS A 168 16.09 -4.57 -5.73
CA HIS A 168 17.34 -5.21 -6.12
C HIS A 168 17.79 -4.78 -7.51
N TYR A 169 16.86 -4.77 -8.48
CA TYR A 169 17.18 -4.36 -9.84
C TYR A 169 17.72 -2.92 -9.90
N VAL A 170 17.10 -1.98 -9.16
CA VAL A 170 17.60 -0.59 -9.10
C VAL A 170 18.94 -0.50 -8.39
N GLY A 171 19.17 -1.27 -7.34
CA GLY A 171 20.48 -1.37 -6.69
C GLY A 171 21.57 -1.82 -7.68
N GLU A 172 21.31 -2.91 -8.42
CA GLU A 172 22.23 -3.42 -9.44
C GLU A 172 22.48 -2.40 -10.57
N LEU A 173 21.46 -1.65 -11.01
CA LEU A 173 21.62 -0.59 -12.01
C LEU A 173 22.58 0.51 -11.54
N ILE A 174 22.44 0.94 -10.29
CA ILE A 174 23.28 2.00 -9.71
C ILE A 174 24.73 1.51 -9.57
N GLU A 175 24.92 0.29 -9.09
CA GLU A 175 26.25 -0.31 -8.90
C GLU A 175 26.95 -0.61 -10.24
N SER A 176 26.18 -0.99 -11.26
CA SER A 176 26.68 -1.36 -12.59
C SER A 176 26.86 -0.17 -13.52
N TYR A 177 26.58 1.06 -13.07
CA TYR A 177 26.67 2.23 -13.93
C TYR A 177 28.14 2.62 -14.20
N ASP A 178 28.55 2.54 -15.46
CA ASP A 178 29.88 2.96 -15.92
C ASP A 178 29.85 4.45 -16.27
N VAL A 179 30.37 5.27 -15.36
CA VAL A 179 30.44 6.73 -15.53
C VAL A 179 31.31 7.14 -16.72
N ALA A 180 32.39 6.40 -17.00
CA ALA A 180 33.32 6.74 -18.09
C ALA A 180 32.65 6.55 -19.46
N ASN A 181 31.90 5.45 -19.61
CA ASN A 181 31.19 5.12 -20.84
C ASN A 181 29.73 5.62 -20.85
N ARG A 182 29.27 6.26 -19.76
CA ARG A 182 27.91 6.81 -19.57
C ARG A 182 26.80 5.82 -19.89
N ARG A 183 26.99 4.58 -19.45
CA ARG A 183 26.06 3.48 -19.73
C ARG A 183 26.00 2.53 -18.57
N VAL A 184 24.88 1.86 -18.44
CA VAL A 184 24.76 0.71 -17.56
C VAL A 184 25.56 -0.45 -18.18
N ALA A 185 26.35 -1.15 -17.37
CA ALA A 185 27.17 -2.25 -17.87
C ALA A 185 26.29 -3.39 -18.44
N PRO A 186 26.69 -4.02 -19.56
CA PRO A 186 25.84 -4.94 -20.31
C PRO A 186 25.59 -6.29 -19.63
N HIS A 187 26.11 -6.52 -18.43
CA HIS A 187 26.02 -7.79 -17.71
C HIS A 187 24.77 -7.90 -16.82
N LEU A 188 23.93 -6.86 -16.77
CA LEU A 188 22.65 -6.93 -16.06
C LEU A 188 21.75 -7.99 -16.67
N LYS A 189 21.14 -8.79 -15.79
CA LYS A 189 20.23 -9.85 -16.18
C LYS A 189 19.04 -9.25 -16.93
N GLU A 190 18.66 -9.89 -18.03
CA GLU A 190 17.44 -9.52 -18.73
C GLU A 190 16.23 -9.63 -17.80
N VAL A 191 15.33 -8.65 -17.89
CA VAL A 191 14.09 -8.65 -17.12
C VAL A 191 13.25 -9.88 -17.51
N PRO A 192 13.00 -10.81 -16.57
CA PRO A 192 12.27 -12.04 -16.88
C PRO A 192 10.89 -11.76 -17.48
N ALA A 193 10.57 -12.45 -18.58
CA ALA A 193 9.26 -12.37 -19.21
C ALA A 193 8.12 -12.85 -18.29
N SER A 194 8.43 -13.71 -17.30
CA SER A 194 7.48 -14.22 -16.30
C SER A 194 7.03 -13.18 -15.26
N TYR A 195 7.75 -12.07 -15.10
CA TYR A 195 7.36 -11.02 -14.17
C TYR A 195 6.06 -10.31 -14.58
N PRO A 196 5.23 -9.85 -13.62
CA PRO A 196 4.02 -9.11 -13.93
C PRO A 196 4.28 -7.86 -14.79
N PRO A 197 3.35 -7.45 -15.68
CA PRO A 197 3.53 -6.29 -16.54
C PRO A 197 3.96 -5.01 -15.80
N ALA A 198 3.33 -4.72 -14.65
CA ALA A 198 3.64 -3.55 -13.82
C ALA A 198 5.12 -3.55 -13.36
N LEU A 199 5.66 -4.71 -12.99
CA LEU A 199 7.07 -4.85 -12.59
C LEU A 199 8.01 -4.64 -13.77
N ARG A 200 7.74 -5.29 -14.90
CA ARG A 200 8.57 -5.15 -16.10
C ARG A 200 8.58 -3.71 -16.60
N GLU A 201 7.44 -3.02 -16.52
CA GLU A 201 7.34 -1.60 -16.87
C GLU A 201 8.23 -0.74 -15.98
N MET A 202 8.13 -0.90 -14.65
CA MET A 202 8.94 -0.10 -13.73
C MET A 202 10.43 -0.42 -13.84
N MET A 203 10.82 -1.68 -14.05
CA MET A 203 12.23 -2.04 -14.32
C MET A 203 12.76 -1.32 -15.57
N LYS A 204 12.02 -1.34 -16.69
CA LYS A 204 12.42 -0.62 -17.91
C LYS A 204 12.53 0.89 -17.67
N ARG A 205 11.58 1.48 -16.94
CA ARG A 205 11.62 2.92 -16.60
C ARG A 205 12.84 3.24 -15.75
N MET A 206 13.12 2.45 -14.72
CA MET A 206 14.28 2.67 -13.85
C MET A 206 15.61 2.52 -14.59
N HIS A 207 15.72 1.56 -15.51
CA HIS A 207 16.89 1.46 -16.39
C HIS A 207 17.12 2.75 -17.17
N ALA A 208 16.07 3.27 -17.82
CA ALA A 208 16.15 4.51 -18.58
C ALA A 208 16.49 5.73 -17.70
N VAL A 209 15.97 5.79 -16.48
CA VAL A 209 16.30 6.86 -15.51
C VAL A 209 17.79 6.79 -15.15
N VAL A 210 18.29 5.64 -14.72
CA VAL A 210 19.69 5.48 -14.34
C VAL A 210 20.63 5.77 -15.51
N GLU A 211 20.32 5.28 -16.71
CA GLU A 211 21.10 5.61 -17.91
C GLU A 211 21.11 7.11 -18.23
N GLY A 212 19.96 7.76 -18.09
CA GLY A 212 19.77 9.17 -18.44
C GLY A 212 20.48 10.16 -17.51
N VAL A 213 20.60 9.84 -16.21
CA VAL A 213 21.12 10.78 -15.20
C VAL A 213 22.33 10.30 -14.40
N GLY A 214 22.72 9.02 -14.52
CA GLY A 214 23.85 8.47 -13.77
C GLY A 214 25.19 9.17 -14.03
N TRP A 215 25.35 9.77 -15.21
CA TRP A 215 26.59 10.46 -15.62
C TRP A 215 26.79 11.84 -14.97
N LEU A 216 25.75 12.44 -14.38
CA LEU A 216 25.80 13.84 -13.96
C LEU A 216 26.92 14.09 -12.94
N GLY A 217 27.20 13.13 -12.05
CA GLY A 217 28.30 13.15 -11.06
C GLY A 217 28.22 14.25 -9.98
N LEU A 218 27.59 15.39 -10.30
CA LEU A 218 27.29 16.54 -9.46
C LEU A 218 25.77 16.60 -9.20
N GLY A 219 25.38 17.22 -8.08
CA GLY A 219 23.96 17.42 -7.75
C GLY A 219 23.23 16.19 -7.20
N LEU A 220 23.97 15.16 -6.77
CA LEU A 220 23.43 13.97 -6.08
C LEU A 220 22.28 13.30 -6.87
N PRO A 221 22.54 12.82 -8.12
CA PRO A 221 21.48 12.29 -9.00
C PRO A 221 20.80 11.03 -8.46
N ARG A 222 21.50 10.26 -7.62
CA ARG A 222 20.90 9.11 -6.94
C ARG A 222 19.78 9.57 -6.01
N GLU A 223 20.11 10.47 -5.10
CA GLU A 223 19.24 10.99 -4.04
C GLU A 223 18.11 11.84 -4.61
N ASN A 224 18.41 12.68 -5.61
CA ASN A 224 17.48 13.71 -6.07
C ASN A 224 16.68 13.30 -7.31
N VAL A 225 17.04 12.22 -8.01
CA VAL A 225 16.35 11.78 -9.23
C VAL A 225 16.03 10.29 -9.18
N ILE A 226 17.03 9.41 -9.01
CA ILE A 226 16.83 7.95 -9.13
C ILE A 226 15.95 7.41 -7.99
N GLU A 227 16.27 7.74 -6.73
CA GLU A 227 15.52 7.27 -5.55
C GLU A 227 14.05 7.76 -5.55
N PRO A 228 13.74 9.03 -5.86
CA PRO A 228 12.35 9.47 -6.00
C PRO A 228 11.57 8.69 -7.06
N GLN A 229 12.22 8.36 -8.19
CA GLN A 229 11.59 7.52 -9.24
C GLN A 229 11.37 6.09 -8.77
N LEU A 230 12.28 5.51 -7.97
CA LEU A 230 12.05 4.23 -7.30
C LEU A 230 10.83 4.32 -6.37
N GLY A 231 10.68 5.38 -5.58
CA GLY A 231 9.51 5.60 -4.72
C GLY A 231 8.20 5.60 -5.51
N TYR A 232 8.16 6.30 -6.66
CA TYR A 232 7.01 6.24 -7.58
C TYR A 232 6.81 4.86 -8.20
N GLY A 233 7.88 4.14 -8.52
CA GLY A 233 7.84 2.77 -9.03
C GLY A 233 7.22 1.79 -8.02
N LEU A 234 7.63 1.85 -6.75
CA LEU A 234 7.07 1.03 -5.67
C LEU A 234 5.58 1.34 -5.47
N ARG A 235 5.19 2.63 -5.49
CA ARG A 235 3.77 3.02 -5.47
C ARG A 235 3.01 2.47 -6.68
N HIS A 236 3.59 2.53 -7.88
CA HIS A 236 2.98 1.99 -9.09
C HIS A 236 2.74 0.48 -8.96
N LEU A 237 3.67 -0.28 -8.40
CA LEU A 237 3.48 -1.70 -8.14
C LEU A 237 2.28 -1.95 -7.23
N VAL A 238 2.21 -1.25 -6.08
CA VAL A 238 1.09 -1.40 -5.14
C VAL A 238 -0.23 -1.09 -5.82
N MET A 239 -0.33 0.03 -6.54
CA MET A 239 -1.58 0.46 -7.18
C MET A 239 -2.07 -0.51 -8.29
N ASN A 240 -1.15 -1.17 -9.00
CA ASN A 240 -1.49 -2.07 -10.11
C ASN A 240 -1.62 -3.54 -9.71
N LEU A 241 -1.09 -3.95 -8.55
CA LEU A 241 -1.13 -5.34 -8.09
C LEU A 241 -2.16 -5.57 -6.98
N GLN A 242 -2.58 -4.52 -6.27
CA GLN A 242 -3.66 -4.59 -5.28
C GLN A 242 -4.98 -5.13 -5.89
N GLN A 243 -5.85 -5.66 -5.04
CA GLN A 243 -7.08 -6.36 -5.48
C GLN A 243 -8.39 -5.73 -4.98
N GLY A 244 -8.29 -4.65 -4.20
CA GLY A 244 -9.42 -3.96 -3.58
C GLY A 244 -10.21 -4.88 -2.65
N GLN A 245 -9.51 -5.69 -1.85
CA GLN A 245 -10.11 -6.71 -0.98
C GLN A 245 -10.04 -6.38 0.50
N GLY A 246 -9.32 -5.34 0.89
CA GLY A 246 -9.02 -5.00 2.28
C GLY A 246 -7.65 -5.48 2.73
N TYR A 247 -6.67 -5.52 1.82
CA TYR A 247 -5.29 -5.95 2.08
C TYR A 247 -4.35 -4.78 2.42
N GLY A 248 -4.80 -3.55 2.22
CA GLY A 248 -4.08 -2.34 2.61
C GLY A 248 -4.57 -1.76 3.92
N HIS A 249 -3.85 -0.74 4.40
CA HIS A 249 -4.30 0.10 5.50
C HIS A 249 -5.74 0.58 5.27
N GLY A 250 -5.96 1.14 4.08
CA GLY A 250 -7.25 1.62 3.62
C GLY A 250 -7.78 0.74 2.50
N LEU A 251 -9.07 0.41 2.56
CA LEU A 251 -9.88 -0.10 1.47
C LEU A 251 -10.77 1.05 1.00
N VAL A 252 -10.54 1.52 -0.22
CA VAL A 252 -11.30 2.63 -0.80
C VAL A 252 -12.30 2.07 -1.80
N GLY A 253 -13.54 2.54 -1.70
CA GLY A 253 -14.59 2.30 -2.68
C GLY A 253 -15.10 3.62 -3.24
N ILE A 254 -15.24 3.68 -4.56
CA ILE A 254 -15.90 4.78 -5.27
C ILE A 254 -17.20 4.24 -5.86
N PHE A 255 -18.29 4.92 -5.59
CA PHE A 255 -19.62 4.48 -5.96
C PHE A 255 -20.41 5.57 -6.64
N GLU A 256 -21.34 5.15 -7.48
CA GLU A 256 -22.30 6.00 -8.17
C GLU A 256 -23.71 5.73 -7.65
N VAL A 257 -24.47 6.81 -7.45
CA VAL A 257 -25.91 6.79 -7.26
C VAL A 257 -26.51 7.59 -8.40
N ASP A 258 -27.35 6.93 -9.19
CA ASP A 258 -28.05 7.52 -10.33
C ASP A 258 -29.53 7.14 -10.24
N LYS A 259 -30.38 8.16 -10.13
CA LYS A 259 -31.84 8.08 -10.02
C LYS A 259 -32.57 8.53 -11.29
N THR A 260 -31.81 8.89 -12.34
CA THR A 260 -32.36 9.34 -13.61
C THR A 260 -32.96 8.21 -14.45
#